data_AF-A0A2D4HPB1-F1
#
_entry.id   AF-A0A2D4HPB1-F1
#
_cell.length_a   1.000
_cell.length_b   1.000
_cell.length_c   1.000
_cell.angle_alpha   90.00
_cell.angle_beta   90.00
_cell.angle_gamma   90.00
#
_symmetry.space_group_name_H-M   'P 1'
#
loop_
_entity.id
_entity.type
_entity.pdbx_description
1 polymer ?
#
loop_
_entity_poly.entity_id
_entity_poly.type
_entity_poly.pdbx_seq_one_letter_code
_entity_poly.pdbx_strand_id
1 'polypeptide(L)'
;MGPETKVYVVWVERYDDIENFPLSDLVSETSTGVETTTNSSTSLRSTTPEKEMPVIFIHPLNTGLFRVKVQGATGKFNMVIPLVDGMIVSRRALGFLVRQTVINICRRKRLESDSYNPPHVRRKQKIADIVNKYRNKQLEPEFYTSLFQEVGLKNCNP
;
A
#
# COMPACT_ATOMS: atom_id res chain seq x y z
N MET A 1 -6.66 -6.43 -2.70
CA MET A 1 -6.00 -5.15 -2.38
C MET A 1 -4.76 -5.07 -3.27
N GLY A 2 -4.13 -3.91 -3.46
CA GLY A 2 -2.83 -3.89 -4.16
C GLY A 2 -1.77 -4.66 -3.35
N PRO A 3 -0.62 -5.00 -3.95
CA PRO A 3 0.50 -5.56 -3.20
C PRO A 3 0.91 -4.59 -2.08
N GLU A 4 1.26 -5.14 -0.92
CA GLU A 4 1.90 -4.36 0.12
C GLU A 4 3.26 -3.87 -0.39
N THR A 5 3.54 -2.58 -0.23
CA THR A 5 4.83 -1.98 -0.61
C THR A 5 5.42 -1.31 0.62
N LYS A 6 6.49 -1.89 1.15
CA LYS A 6 7.25 -1.31 2.26
C LYS A 6 8.29 -0.34 1.71
N VAL A 7 8.38 0.85 2.29
CA VAL A 7 9.35 1.89 1.93
C VAL A 7 9.92 2.47 3.22
N TYR A 8 11.24 2.49 3.35
CA TYR A 8 11.89 3.12 4.50
C TYR A 8 12.31 4.54 4.19
N VAL A 9 12.09 5.43 5.15
CA VAL A 9 12.66 6.77 5.16
C VAL A 9 13.54 6.86 6.39
N VAL A 10 14.83 7.06 6.18
CA VAL A 10 15.86 6.93 7.21
C VAL A 10 16.58 8.26 7.35
N TRP A 11 16.57 8.82 8.55
CA TRP A 11 17.42 9.96 8.88
C TRP A 11 18.78 9.44 9.35
N VAL A 12 19.88 9.96 8.77
CA VAL A 12 21.23 9.55 9.13
C VAL A 12 22.08 10.75 9.54
N GLU A 13 22.66 10.67 10.73
CA GLU A 13 23.53 11.73 11.25
C GLU A 13 24.91 11.71 10.58
N ARG A 14 25.47 10.51 10.32
CA ARG A 14 26.70 10.33 9.54
C ARG A 14 26.37 9.64 8.23
N TYR A 15 26.89 10.17 7.13
CA TYR A 15 26.60 9.62 5.80
C TYR A 15 27.14 8.20 5.61
N ASP A 16 28.26 7.88 6.27
CA ASP A 16 28.91 6.57 6.18
C ASP A 16 28.12 5.46 6.88
N ASP A 17 27.22 5.79 7.83
CA ASP A 17 26.36 4.81 8.52
C ASP A 17 25.40 4.09 7.55
N ILE A 18 25.19 4.64 6.34
CA ILE A 18 24.34 4.03 5.32
C ILE A 18 24.88 2.67 4.87
N GLU A 19 26.21 2.50 4.78
CA GLU A 19 26.82 1.25 4.31
C GLU A 19 26.63 0.09 5.32
N ASN A 20 26.36 0.42 6.58
CA ASN A 20 26.10 -0.54 7.66
C ASN A 20 24.63 -0.57 8.08
N PHE A 21 23.72 0.01 7.31
CA PHE A 21 22.31 0.10 7.67
C PHE A 21 21.68 -1.31 7.75
N PRO A 22 21.11 -1.73 8.91
CA PRO A 22 20.62 -3.08 9.15
C PRO A 22 19.22 -3.29 8.54
N LEU A 23 19.12 -3.21 7.21
CA LEU A 23 17.83 -3.32 6.51
C LEU A 23 17.13 -4.64 6.80
N SER A 24 17.85 -5.76 6.74
CA SER A 24 17.31 -7.11 6.92
C SER A 24 16.66 -7.28 8.31
N ASP A 25 17.33 -6.79 9.36
CA ASP A 25 16.83 -6.85 10.74
C ASP A 25 15.57 -5.98 10.93
N LEU A 26 15.46 -4.87 10.19
CA LEU A 26 14.28 -4.00 10.26
C LEU A 26 13.09 -4.54 9.45
N VAL A 27 13.32 -5.38 8.44
CA VAL A 27 12.23 -5.94 7.62
C VAL A 27 11.35 -6.87 8.45
N SER A 28 11.93 -7.68 9.34
CA SER A 28 11.17 -8.58 10.22
C SER A 28 10.21 -7.81 11.13
N GLU A 29 10.59 -6.62 11.57
CA GLU A 29 9.84 -5.81 12.55
C GLU A 29 8.71 -4.97 11.92
N THR A 30 8.54 -4.99 10.60
CA THR A 30 7.49 -4.21 9.91
C THR A 30 6.17 -4.96 9.71
N SER A 31 6.02 -6.10 10.37
CA SER A 31 4.77 -6.86 10.39
C SER A 31 3.69 -6.07 11.16
N THR A 32 2.55 -5.82 10.52
CA THR A 32 1.40 -5.14 11.13
C THR A 32 0.32 -6.13 11.59
N GLY A 33 0.47 -7.42 11.26
CA GLY A 33 -0.52 -8.47 11.52
C GLY A 33 -1.73 -8.43 10.57
N VAL A 34 -1.86 -7.40 9.72
CA VAL A 34 -2.99 -7.20 8.79
C VAL A 34 -2.82 -8.00 7.49
N GLU A 35 -1.59 -8.38 7.18
CA GLU A 35 -1.17 -9.24 6.06
C GLU A 35 -1.91 -10.60 6.00
N THR A 36 -2.49 -11.08 7.11
CA THR A 36 -3.14 -12.40 7.21
C THR A 36 -4.54 -12.49 6.58
N THR A 37 -5.13 -11.37 6.13
CA THR A 37 -6.57 -11.34 5.75
C THR A 37 -6.88 -11.56 4.27
N THR A 38 -5.89 -11.85 3.42
CA THR A 38 -6.14 -12.25 2.03
C THR A 38 -5.90 -13.74 1.83
N ASN A 39 -6.99 -14.51 1.84
CA ASN A 39 -7.06 -15.88 1.36
C ASN A 39 -6.52 -15.99 -0.08
N SER A 40 -5.22 -16.26 -0.20
CA SER A 40 -4.57 -16.81 -1.38
C SER A 40 -3.25 -17.40 -0.88
N SER A 41 -3.04 -18.67 -1.17
CA SER A 41 -1.99 -19.58 -0.70
C SER A 41 -0.56 -19.23 -1.18
N THR A 42 -0.22 -17.95 -1.22
CA THR A 42 1.13 -17.41 -1.50
C THR A 42 1.61 -16.43 -0.43
N SER A 43 0.82 -16.21 0.63
CA SER A 43 1.07 -15.22 1.68
C SER A 43 1.98 -15.73 2.80
N LEU A 44 3.29 -15.84 2.55
CA LEU A 44 4.29 -15.84 3.64
C LEU A 44 5.60 -15.13 3.31
N ARG A 45 5.82 -14.66 2.09
CA ARG A 45 7.02 -13.90 1.74
C ARG A 45 6.62 -12.85 0.73
N SER A 46 6.73 -11.57 1.10
CA SER A 46 6.95 -10.55 0.07
C SER A 46 8.20 -11.01 -0.71
N THR A 47 8.03 -11.51 -1.92
CA THR A 47 9.12 -12.03 -2.76
C THR A 47 10.00 -10.91 -3.31
N THR A 48 9.85 -9.68 -2.82
CA THR A 48 10.82 -8.62 -3.07
C THR A 48 12.11 -9.01 -2.34
N PRO A 49 13.17 -9.40 -3.06
CA PRO A 49 14.46 -9.64 -2.42
C PRO A 49 14.85 -8.38 -1.65
N GLU A 50 15.54 -8.53 -0.52
CA GLU A 50 15.93 -7.41 0.37
C GLU A 50 16.64 -6.28 -0.41
N LYS A 51 17.37 -6.66 -1.46
CA LYS A 51 18.07 -5.76 -2.40
C LYS A 51 17.14 -4.86 -3.23
N GLU A 52 15.84 -5.13 -3.27
CA GLU A 52 14.81 -4.39 -4.03
C GLU A 52 13.85 -3.59 -3.13
N MET A 53 14.07 -3.56 -1.81
CA MET A 53 13.26 -2.78 -0.87
C MET A 53 13.66 -1.30 -0.94
N PRO A 54 12.75 -0.36 -1.29
CA PRO A 54 13.12 1.04 -1.42
C PRO A 54 13.48 1.68 -0.07
N VAL A 55 14.66 2.28 0.00
CA VAL A 55 15.14 3.04 1.16
C VAL A 55 15.56 4.44 0.72
N ILE A 56 15.04 5.46 1.42
CA ILE A 56 15.35 6.88 1.19
C ILE A 56 16.10 7.39 2.42
N PHE A 57 17.41 7.55 2.29
CA PHE A 57 18.25 8.14 3.33
C PHE A 57 18.26 9.66 3.20
N ILE A 58 18.19 10.36 4.33
CA ILE A 58 18.23 11.81 4.44
C ILE A 58 19.40 12.16 5.37
N HIS A 59 20.38 12.87 4.82
CA HIS A 59 21.55 13.32 5.55
C HIS A 59 21.63 14.85 5.56
N PRO A 60 21.59 15.53 6.73
CA PRO A 60 21.78 16.97 6.80
C PRO A 60 23.22 17.36 6.47
N LEU A 61 23.39 18.43 5.70
CA LEU A 61 24.69 19.05 5.42
C LEU A 61 24.90 20.27 6.32
N ASN A 62 26.16 20.62 6.57
CA ASN A 62 26.54 21.84 7.29
C ASN A 62 26.04 23.14 6.62
N THR A 63 25.70 23.09 5.33
CA THR A 63 25.09 24.19 4.57
C THR A 63 23.62 24.43 4.89
N GLY A 64 22.98 23.56 5.69
CA GLY A 64 21.53 23.58 5.95
C GLY A 64 20.68 22.96 4.84
N LEU A 65 21.33 22.38 3.82
CA LEU A 65 20.72 21.53 2.80
C LEU A 65 20.73 20.07 3.24
N PHE A 66 20.11 19.20 2.44
CA PHE A 66 20.00 17.78 2.72
C PHE A 66 20.47 16.97 1.52
N ARG A 67 21.37 16.01 1.74
CA ARG A 67 21.72 14.99 0.76
C ARG A 67 20.75 13.83 0.90
N VAL A 68 20.14 13.43 -0.22
CA VAL A 68 19.28 12.26 -0.30
C VAL A 68 20.03 11.13 -0.98
N LYS A 69 19.98 9.92 -0.41
CA LYS A 69 20.42 8.68 -1.07
C LYS A 69 19.21 7.77 -1.27
N VAL A 70 19.02 7.21 -2.46
CA VAL A 70 17.91 6.31 -2.77
C VAL A 70 18.46 4.94 -3.14
N GLN A 71 18.13 3.93 -2.35
CA GLN A 71 18.56 2.54 -2.55
C GLN A 71 17.38 1.60 -2.77
N GLY A 72 17.64 0.42 -3.34
CA GLY A 72 16.65 -0.64 -3.54
C GLY A 72 15.57 -0.36 -4.59
N ALA A 73 15.53 0.84 -5.17
CA ALA A 73 14.70 1.16 -6.32
C ALA A 73 15.36 0.73 -7.66
N THR A 74 16.17 -0.34 -7.67
CA THR A 74 16.93 -0.74 -8.87
C THR A 74 16.01 -1.42 -9.88
N GLY A 75 15.79 -0.76 -11.04
CA GLY A 75 14.97 -1.26 -12.14
C GLY A 75 14.29 -0.12 -12.92
N LYS A 76 13.15 -0.38 -13.56
CA LYS A 76 12.31 0.62 -14.28
C LYS A 76 11.70 1.69 -13.34
N PHE A 77 12.10 1.75 -12.08
CA PHE A 77 11.64 2.70 -11.06
C PHE A 77 12.29 4.08 -11.21
N ASN A 78 13.51 4.16 -11.77
CA ASN A 78 14.26 5.41 -11.89
C ASN A 78 13.64 6.48 -12.79
N MET A 79 12.62 6.15 -13.59
CA MET A 79 12.15 7.05 -14.65
C MET A 79 11.04 8.02 -14.22
N VAL A 80 10.47 7.91 -13.00
CA VAL A 80 9.36 8.78 -12.56
C VAL A 80 9.40 9.06 -11.04
N ILE A 81 10.52 9.57 -10.52
CA ILE A 81 10.68 9.94 -9.11
C ILE A 81 11.16 11.39 -9.02
N PRO A 82 10.58 12.24 -8.15
CA PRO A 82 11.05 13.63 -7.97
C PRO A 82 12.37 13.74 -7.19
N LEU A 83 12.77 12.71 -6.45
CA LEU A 83 14.10 12.57 -5.86
C LEU A 83 14.91 11.53 -6.64
N VAL A 84 16.17 11.88 -6.92
CA VAL A 84 17.16 10.98 -7.53
C VAL A 84 18.26 10.69 -6.51
N ASP A 85 18.97 9.57 -6.66
CA ASP A 85 20.11 9.26 -5.80
C ASP A 85 21.18 10.37 -5.85
N GLY A 86 21.72 10.71 -4.68
CA GLY A 86 22.71 11.78 -4.50
C GLY A 86 22.17 13.21 -4.54
N MET A 87 20.86 13.41 -4.73
CA MET A 87 20.29 14.74 -4.90
C MET A 87 20.41 15.60 -3.63
N ILE A 88 20.75 16.88 -3.80
CA ILE A 88 20.80 17.86 -2.72
C ILE A 88 19.55 18.72 -2.74
N VAL A 89 18.89 18.85 -1.59
CA VAL A 89 17.55 19.42 -1.48
C VAL A 89 17.49 20.46 -0.36
N SER A 90 16.69 21.50 -0.55
CA SER A 90 16.47 22.49 0.50
C SER A 90 15.52 21.97 1.58
N ARG A 91 15.65 22.52 2.80
CA ARG A 91 14.75 22.22 3.93
C ARG A 91 13.27 22.34 3.57
N ARG A 92 12.90 23.38 2.81
CA ARG A 92 11.50 23.67 2.44
C ARG A 92 10.94 22.65 1.46
N ALA A 93 11.75 22.13 0.55
CA ALA A 93 11.31 21.20 -0.48
C ALA A 93 11.39 19.73 -0.05
N LEU A 94 12.28 19.40 0.90
CA LEU A 94 12.57 18.02 1.31
C LEU A 94 11.31 17.20 1.64
N GLY A 95 10.47 17.69 2.54
CA GLY A 95 9.29 16.95 2.98
C GLY A 95 8.30 16.64 1.85
N PHE A 96 8.09 17.61 0.95
CA PHE A 96 7.22 17.41 -0.22
C PHE A 96 7.81 16.38 -1.19
N LEU A 97 9.09 16.50 -1.52
CA LEU A 97 9.75 15.62 -2.48
C LEU A 97 9.86 14.17 -1.98
N VAL A 98 10.14 13.96 -0.70
CA VAL A 98 10.15 12.62 -0.08
C VAL A 98 8.76 12.00 -0.15
N ARG A 99 7.70 12.73 0.24
CA ARG A 99 6.32 12.23 0.19
C ARG A 99 5.88 11.86 -1.22
N GLN A 100 6.15 12.72 -2.21
CA GLN A 100 5.81 12.43 -3.60
C GLN A 100 6.58 11.21 -4.13
N THR A 101 7.85 11.07 -3.74
CA THR A 101 8.68 9.90 -4.07
C THR A 101 8.06 8.62 -3.53
N VAL A 102 7.73 8.56 -2.23
CA VAL A 102 7.11 7.38 -1.61
C VAL A 102 5.77 7.03 -2.26
N ILE A 103 4.91 8.03 -2.49
CA ILE A 103 3.61 7.81 -3.15
C ILE A 103 3.79 7.24 -4.56
N ASN A 104 4.75 7.75 -5.33
CA ASN A 104 5.02 7.27 -6.69
C ASN A 104 5.56 5.83 -6.69
N ILE A 105 6.46 5.49 -5.77
CA ILE A 105 6.96 4.13 -5.57
C ILE A 105 5.78 3.17 -5.33
N CYS A 106 4.91 3.47 -4.36
CA CYS A 106 3.76 2.63 -4.03
C CYS A 106 2.76 2.52 -5.19
N ARG A 107 2.50 3.63 -5.91
CA ARG A 107 1.62 3.62 -7.09
C ARG A 107 2.17 2.74 -8.19
N ARG A 108 3.48 2.79 -8.45
CA ARG A 108 4.12 2.00 -9.51
C ARG A 108 4.15 0.52 -9.19
N LYS A 109 4.57 0.14 -7.97
CA LYS A 109 4.50 -1.26 -7.49
C LYS A 109 3.08 -1.83 -7.59
N ARG A 110 2.07 -1.01 -7.28
CA ARG A 110 0.66 -1.39 -7.44
C ARG A 110 0.27 -1.63 -8.90
N LEU A 111 0.74 -0.81 -9.83
CA LEU A 111 0.45 -0.96 -11.27
C LEU A 111 1.20 -2.11 -11.92
N GLU A 112 2.36 -2.49 -11.39
CA GLU A 112 3.16 -3.63 -11.85
C GLU A 112 2.63 -4.98 -11.37
N SER A 113 1.72 -5.01 -10.39
CA SER A 113 1.14 -6.26 -9.91
C SER A 113 -0.03 -6.72 -10.77
N ASP A 114 0.10 -7.91 -11.37
CA ASP A 114 -0.97 -8.57 -12.12
C ASP A 114 -2.23 -8.85 -11.28
N SER A 115 -2.08 -8.92 -9.95
CA SER A 115 -3.20 -9.11 -9.03
C SER A 115 -3.99 -7.82 -8.74
N TYR A 116 -3.47 -6.66 -9.17
CA TYR A 116 -4.10 -5.39 -8.90
C TYR A 116 -5.30 -5.15 -9.82
N ASN A 117 -6.48 -5.12 -9.22
CA ASN A 117 -7.69 -4.66 -9.88
C ASN A 117 -7.97 -3.20 -9.55
N PRO A 118 -8.13 -2.32 -10.57
CA PRO A 118 -8.51 -0.93 -10.35
C PRO A 118 -9.81 -0.79 -9.53
N PRO A 119 -10.01 0.35 -8.82
CA PRO A 119 -11.17 0.53 -7.95
C PRO A 119 -12.51 0.34 -8.65
N HIS A 120 -12.62 0.78 -9.92
CA HIS A 120 -13.84 0.63 -10.70
C HIS A 120 -14.15 -0.85 -11.04
N VAL A 121 -13.13 -1.66 -11.34
CA VAL A 121 -13.28 -3.11 -11.60
C VAL A 121 -13.72 -3.83 -10.31
N ARG A 122 -13.03 -3.56 -9.19
CA ARG A 122 -13.39 -4.14 -7.89
C ARG A 122 -14.81 -3.77 -7.46
N ARG A 123 -15.21 -2.51 -7.69
CA ARG A 123 -16.57 -2.05 -7.43
C ARG A 123 -17.59 -2.80 -8.28
N LYS A 124 -17.33 -2.97 -9.58
CA LYS A 124 -18.20 -3.74 -10.49
C LYS A 124 -18.35 -5.19 -10.02
N GLN A 125 -17.25 -5.86 -9.67
CA GLN A 125 -17.30 -7.23 -9.16
C GLN A 125 -18.14 -7.31 -7.88
N LYS A 126 -17.91 -6.40 -6.93
CA LYS A 126 -18.65 -6.42 -5.66
C LYS A 126 -20.15 -6.17 -5.83
N ILE A 127 -20.53 -5.30 -6.77
CA ILE A 127 -21.93 -5.09 -7.14
C ILE A 127 -22.53 -6.38 -7.71
N ALA A 128 -21.83 -7.06 -8.63
CA ALA A 128 -22.28 -8.33 -9.17
C ALA A 128 -22.42 -9.41 -8.08
N ASP A 129 -21.48 -9.47 -7.14
CA ASP A 129 -21.55 -10.40 -6.00
C ASP A 129 -22.78 -10.14 -5.12
N ILE A 130 -23.09 -8.86 -4.84
CA ILE A 130 -24.30 -8.48 -4.10
C ILE A 130 -25.55 -8.90 -4.85
N VAL A 131 -25.64 -8.58 -6.14
CA VAL A 131 -26.79 -8.94 -6.99
C VAL A 131 -26.99 -10.45 -7.02
N ASN A 132 -25.92 -11.23 -7.16
CA ASN A 132 -26.01 -12.69 -7.19
C ASN A 132 -26.38 -13.28 -5.82
N LYS A 133 -25.80 -12.77 -4.73
CA LYS A 133 -26.05 -13.26 -3.38
C LYS A 133 -27.49 -13.02 -2.92
N TYR A 134 -28.04 -11.86 -3.27
CA TYR A 134 -29.40 -11.45 -2.89
C TYR A 134 -30.38 -11.59 -4.04
N ARG A 135 -30.06 -12.41 -5.05
CA ARG A 135 -30.94 -12.62 -6.20
C ARG A 135 -32.23 -13.27 -5.73
N ASN A 136 -33.32 -12.51 -5.75
CA ASN A 136 -34.65 -13.00 -5.45
C ASN A 136 -35.38 -13.37 -6.74
N LYS A 137 -36.15 -14.47 -6.71
CA LYS A 137 -37.01 -14.90 -7.83
C LYS A 137 -38.43 -14.35 -7.73
N GLN A 138 -38.76 -13.74 -6.59
CA GLN A 138 -40.06 -13.11 -6.36
C GLN A 138 -40.33 -12.01 -7.38
N LEU A 139 -41.61 -11.85 -7.72
CA LEU A 139 -42.06 -10.68 -8.47
C LEU A 139 -41.92 -9.43 -7.59
N GLU A 140 -41.76 -8.27 -8.22
CA GLU A 140 -41.60 -6.98 -7.51
C GLU A 140 -42.64 -6.74 -6.39
N PRO A 141 -43.94 -7.04 -6.56
CA PRO A 141 -44.94 -6.87 -5.49
C PRO A 141 -44.71 -7.81 -4.29
N GLU A 142 -44.29 -9.05 -4.55
CA GLU A 142 -44.00 -10.05 -3.51
C GLU A 142 -42.74 -9.66 -2.73
N PHE A 143 -41.74 -9.12 -3.41
CA PHE A 143 -40.54 -8.59 -2.79
C PHE A 143 -40.86 -7.44 -1.83
N TYR A 144 -41.61 -6.42 -2.26
CA TYR A 144 -42.01 -5.33 -1.37
C TYR A 144 -42.86 -5.82 -0.20
N THR A 145 -43.80 -6.74 -0.43
CA THR A 145 -44.61 -7.31 0.65
C THR A 145 -43.73 -8.00 1.71
N SER A 146 -42.74 -8.79 1.28
CA SER A 146 -41.82 -9.51 2.19
C SER A 146 -40.96 -8.58 3.06
N LEU A 147 -40.54 -7.42 2.54
CA LEU A 147 -39.73 -6.44 3.29
C LEU A 147 -40.44 -5.90 4.53
N PHE A 148 -41.77 -5.80 4.50
CA PHE A 148 -42.58 -5.27 5.59
C PHE A 148 -43.24 -6.36 6.44
N GLN A 149 -43.08 -7.65 6.07
CA GLN A 149 -43.71 -8.76 6.76
C GLN A 149 -42.99 -9.14 8.07
N GLU A 150 -41.66 -8.97 8.15
CA GLU A 150 -40.86 -9.25 9.36
C GLU A 150 -41.02 -8.19 10.47
N VAL A 151 -41.59 -7.02 10.17
CA VAL A 151 -41.79 -5.94 11.16
C VAL A 151 -43.00 -6.22 12.08
N GLY A 152 -43.84 -7.19 11.73
CA GLY A 152 -45.15 -7.39 12.38
C GLY A 152 -45.26 -8.46 13.46
N LEU A 153 -44.33 -9.42 13.59
CA LEU A 153 -44.53 -10.58 14.47
C LEU A 153 -43.23 -11.08 15.12
N LYS A 154 -42.62 -10.27 15.99
CA LYS A 154 -41.94 -10.86 17.15
C LYS A 154 -42.99 -11.03 18.23
N ASN A 155 -43.62 -12.20 18.27
CA ASN A 155 -44.37 -12.63 19.44
C ASN A 155 -43.39 -12.67 20.62
N CYS A 156 -43.37 -11.61 21.42
CA CYS A 156 -42.92 -11.68 22.80
C CYS A 156 -43.88 -12.64 23.50
N ASN A 157 -43.57 -13.93 23.50
CA ASN A 157 -44.22 -14.83 24.44
C ASN A 157 -43.72 -14.49 25.86
N PRO A 158 -44.62 -14.46 26.86
CA PRO A 158 -44.30 -14.13 28.24
C PRO A 158 -43.40 -15.18 28.91
#